data_AF-A0A3S2Y867-F1
#
_entry.id   AF-A0A3S2Y867-F1
#
_cell.length_a   1.000
_cell.length_b   1.000
_cell.length_c   1.000
_cell.angle_alpha   90.00
_cell.angle_beta   90.00
_cell.angle_gamma   90.00
#
_symmetry.space_group_name_H-M   'P 1'
#
loop_
_entity.id
_entity.type
_entity.pdbx_description
1 polymer ?
#
loop_
_entity_poly.entity_id
_entity_poly.type
_entity_poly.pdbx_seq_one_letter_code
_entity_poly.pdbx_strand_id
1 'polypeptide(L)'
;MRSDFDCLIVGGMDAGRMVDVLQGNMPLLRNRLLVALMVDSTPEDRAKVIRAGYDDAMDVDGTGHAEATARVRAMWSRMKGRR
;
A
#
# COMPACT_ATOMS: atom_id res chain seq x y z
N MET A 1 -2.68 -17.89 -19.62
CA MET A 1 -3.33 -16.63 -19.20
C MET A 1 -2.36 -15.92 -18.27
N ARG A 2 -1.78 -14.78 -18.66
CA ARG A 2 -0.82 -14.05 -17.81
C ARG A 2 -1.60 -13.25 -16.77
N SER A 3 -1.65 -13.73 -15.53
CA SER A 3 -2.17 -12.97 -14.39
C SER A 3 -1.10 -12.00 -13.91
N ASP A 4 -0.93 -10.89 -14.65
CA ASP A 4 -0.15 -9.75 -14.17
C ASP A 4 -1.07 -8.80 -13.39
N PHE A 5 -0.55 -8.19 -12.34
CA PHE A 5 -1.26 -7.16 -11.58
C PHE A 5 -0.38 -5.94 -11.43
N ASP A 6 -0.97 -4.76 -11.44
CA ASP A 6 -0.21 -3.52 -11.34
C ASP A 6 -0.20 -2.92 -9.93
N CYS A 7 -1.14 -3.33 -9.08
CA CYS A 7 -1.33 -2.83 -7.72
C CYS A 7 -1.72 -3.96 -6.77
N LEU A 8 -1.17 -3.94 -5.55
CA LEU A 8 -1.57 -4.76 -4.43
C LEU A 8 -2.01 -3.85 -3.27
N ILE A 9 -3.25 -4.02 -2.83
CA ILE A 9 -3.78 -3.36 -1.63
C ILE A 9 -3.93 -4.43 -0.55
N VAL A 10 -3.28 -4.23 0.59
CA VAL A 10 -3.33 -5.15 1.73
C VAL A 10 -4.12 -4.49 2.84
N GLY A 11 -5.20 -5.16 3.26
CA GLY A 11 -6.02 -4.76 4.40
C GLY A 11 -5.50 -5.33 5.71
N GLY A 12 -5.48 -4.56 6.80
CA GLY A 12 -5.16 -5.12 8.12
C GLY A 12 -5.11 -4.09 9.25
N MET A 13 -5.16 -4.57 10.50
CA MET A 13 -5.03 -3.72 11.69
C MET A 13 -3.63 -3.81 12.33
N ASP A 14 -2.86 -4.86 12.02
CA ASP A 14 -1.55 -5.11 12.62
C ASP A 14 -0.43 -4.72 11.65
N ALA A 15 0.23 -3.60 11.94
CA ALA A 15 1.33 -3.09 11.13
C ALA A 15 2.49 -4.09 11.01
N GLY A 16 2.81 -4.86 12.07
CA GLY A 16 3.87 -5.86 12.04
C GLY A 16 3.58 -6.97 11.02
N ARG A 17 2.38 -7.55 11.09
CA ARG A 17 1.97 -8.61 10.16
C ARG A 17 1.89 -8.13 8.71
N MET A 18 1.48 -6.88 8.50
CA MET A 18 1.49 -6.28 7.15
C MET A 18 2.92 -6.11 6.62
N VAL A 19 3.86 -5.70 7.47
CA VAL A 19 5.29 -5.68 7.11
C VAL A 19 5.79 -7.09 6.74
N ASP A 20 5.42 -8.11 7.51
CA ASP A 20 5.84 -9.49 7.24
C ASP A 20 5.33 -9.99 5.88
N VAL A 21 4.07 -9.69 5.54
CA VAL A 21 3.50 -10.00 4.21
C VAL A 21 4.32 -9.35 3.10
N LEU A 22 4.66 -8.07 3.26
CA LEU A 22 5.44 -7.36 2.24
C LEU A 22 6.86 -7.93 2.11
N GLN A 23 7.58 -8.08 3.24
CA GLN A 23 8.96 -8.54 3.24
C GLN A 23 9.09 -9.98 2.70
N GLY A 24 8.15 -10.86 3.05
CA GLY A 24 8.12 -12.24 2.55
C GLY A 24 7.89 -12.33 1.03
N ASN A 25 7.31 -11.30 0.41
CA ASN A 25 6.95 -11.31 -1.02
C ASN A 25 7.69 -10.26 -1.86
N MET A 26 8.61 -9.50 -1.26
CA MET A 26 9.27 -8.34 -1.88
C MET A 26 9.85 -8.61 -3.28
N PRO A 27 10.50 -9.76 -3.56
CA PRO A 27 11.01 -10.04 -4.90
C PRO A 27 9.92 -10.09 -5.99
N LEU A 28 8.71 -10.53 -5.63
CA LEU A 28 7.55 -10.63 -6.54
C LEU A 28 6.84 -9.28 -6.70
N LEU A 29 6.90 -8.44 -5.67
CA LEU A 29 6.20 -7.17 -5.57
C LEU A 29 7.03 -5.98 -6.09
N ARG A 30 8.27 -6.23 -6.53
CA ARG A 30 9.14 -5.21 -7.10
C ARG A 30 8.45 -4.51 -8.28
N ASN A 31 8.45 -3.17 -8.24
CA ASN A 31 7.82 -2.30 -9.25
C ASN A 31 6.28 -2.44 -9.33
N ARG A 32 5.62 -2.93 -8.28
CA ARG A 32 4.15 -2.87 -8.12
C ARG A 32 3.78 -1.72 -7.21
N LEU A 33 2.58 -1.18 -7.39
CA LEU A 33 2.01 -0.20 -6.48
C LEU A 33 1.55 -0.93 -5.23
N LEU A 34 2.04 -0.54 -4.06
CA LEU A 34 1.79 -1.22 -2.79
C LEU A 34 1.08 -0.28 -1.83
N VAL A 35 -0.15 -0.63 -1.44
CA VAL A 35 -0.96 0.21 -0.55
C VAL A 35 -1.34 -0.57 0.69
N ALA A 36 -1.09 0.01 1.86
CA ALA A 36 -1.60 -0.48 3.13
C ALA A 36 -2.95 0.19 3.42
N LEU A 37 -4.01 -0.61 3.48
CA LEU A 37 -5.33 -0.16 3.92
C LEU A 37 -5.54 -0.63 5.36
N MET A 38 -5.48 0.31 6.30
CA MET A 38 -5.41 0.01 7.72
C MET A 38 -6.72 0.32 8.44
N VAL A 39 -6.97 -0.38 9.54
CA VAL A 39 -8.12 -0.15 10.44
C VAL A 39 -7.58 0.26 11.80
N ASP A 40 -8.18 1.29 12.41
CA ASP A 40 -7.79 1.83 13.72
C ASP A 40 -6.28 2.16 13.82
N SER A 41 -5.68 2.61 12.73
CA SER A 41 -4.23 2.82 12.66
C SER A 41 -3.78 4.11 13.32
N THR A 42 -2.68 4.02 14.06
CA THR A 42 -1.98 5.20 14.55
C THR A 42 -1.07 5.80 13.45
N PRO A 43 -0.63 7.06 13.57
CA PRO A 43 0.43 7.60 12.71
C PRO A 43 1.70 6.75 12.71
N GLU A 44 2.02 6.10 13.83
CA GLU A 44 3.20 5.25 13.98
C GLU A 44 3.07 3.94 13.19
N ASP A 45 1.90 3.32 13.21
CA ASP A 45 1.58 2.12 12.42
C ASP A 45 1.72 2.40 10.92
N ARG A 46 1.14 3.51 10.45
CA ARG A 46 1.25 3.95 9.05
C ARG A 46 2.70 4.23 8.67
N ALA A 47 3.45 4.91 9.53
CA ALA A 47 4.87 5.17 9.29
C ALA A 47 5.71 3.87 9.26
N LYS A 48 5.31 2.83 10.00
CA LYS A 48 5.98 1.53 10.03
C LYS A 48 5.81 0.78 8.71
N VAL A 49 4.59 0.69 8.19
CA VAL A 49 4.33 0.01 6.91
C VAL A 49 4.94 0.78 5.73
N ILE A 50 4.89 2.12 5.73
CA ILE A 50 5.56 2.93 4.69
C ILE A 50 7.08 2.67 4.70
N ARG A 51 7.70 2.67 5.89
CA ARG A 51 9.14 2.37 6.03
C ARG A 51 9.52 0.98 5.54
N ALA A 52 8.61 0.01 5.61
CA ALA A 52 8.84 -1.33 5.10
C ALA A 52 8.74 -1.44 3.58
N GLY A 53 8.21 -0.44 2.88
CA GLY A 53 8.18 -0.37 1.42
C GLY A 53 6.78 -0.28 0.79
N TYR A 54 5.72 -0.08 1.58
CA TYR A 54 4.44 0.35 1.02
C TYR A 54 4.57 1.79 0.48
N ASP A 55 3.94 2.09 -0.65
CA ASP A 55 3.96 3.40 -1.28
C ASP A 55 3.08 4.42 -0.54
N ASP A 56 1.99 3.95 0.09
CA ASP A 56 1.12 4.75 0.97
C ASP A 56 0.42 3.86 2.00
N ALA A 57 -0.04 4.48 3.09
CA ALA A 57 -0.82 3.87 4.14
C ALA A 57 -2.03 4.75 4.48
N MET A 58 -3.23 4.18 4.31
CA MET A 58 -4.49 4.88 4.51
C MET A 58 -5.30 4.18 5.58
N ASP A 59 -5.85 4.96 6.50
CA ASP A 59 -6.79 4.45 7.50
C ASP A 59 -8.21 4.46 6.94
N VAL A 60 -8.98 3.38 7.11
CA VAL A 60 -10.35 3.28 6.56
C VAL A 60 -11.31 4.28 7.19
N ASP A 61 -11.10 4.64 8.46
CA ASP A 61 -11.96 5.57 9.19
C ASP A 61 -11.45 7.01 9.04
N GLY A 62 -10.13 7.17 8.91
CA GLY A 62 -9.49 8.47 8.72
C GLY A 62 -9.45 8.99 7.27
N THR A 63 -9.58 8.12 6.26
CA THR A 63 -9.39 8.49 4.84
C THR A 63 -10.71 8.40 4.08
N GLY A 64 -11.24 9.55 3.67
CA GLY A 64 -12.46 9.60 2.87
C GLY A 64 -12.30 8.95 1.50
N HIS A 65 -13.40 8.42 0.93
CA HIS A 65 -13.39 7.73 -0.36
C HIS A 65 -12.76 8.56 -1.52
N ALA A 66 -13.08 9.85 -1.59
CA ALA A 66 -12.56 10.75 -2.60
C ALA A 66 -11.04 10.96 -2.47
N GLU A 67 -10.56 11.09 -1.23
CA GLU A 67 -9.14 11.22 -0.93
C GLU A 67 -8.38 9.95 -1.29
N ALA A 68 -8.88 8.78 -0.85
CA ALA A 68 -8.28 7.49 -1.17
C ALA A 68 -8.16 7.29 -2.69
N THR A 69 -9.22 7.62 -3.43
CA THR A 69 -9.23 7.54 -4.90
C THR A 69 -8.18 8.48 -5.53
N ALA A 70 -8.08 9.72 -5.03
CA ALA A 70 -7.11 10.69 -5.53
C ALA A 70 -5.66 10.23 -5.27
N ARG A 71 -5.37 9.72 -4.08
CA ARG A 71 -4.06 9.18 -3.68
C ARG A 71 -3.64 8.01 -4.57
N VAL A 72 -4.51 7.01 -4.76
CA VAL A 72 -4.23 5.86 -5.63
C VAL A 72 -3.96 6.30 -7.06
N ARG A 73 -4.76 7.22 -7.62
CA ARG A 73 -4.54 7.76 -8.98
C ARG A 73 -3.21 8.50 -9.11
N ALA A 74 -2.83 9.27 -8.09
CA ALA A 74 -1.57 10.01 -8.08
C ALA A 74 -0.37 9.05 -8.05
N MET A 75 -0.40 8.03 -7.19
CA MET A 75 0.64 7.00 -7.14
C MET A 75 0.74 6.20 -8.43
N TRP A 76 -0.41 5.80 -8.98
CA TRP A 76 -0.49 5.09 -10.26
C TRP A 76 0.15 5.88 -11.41
N SER A 77 -0.12 7.19 -11.47
CA SER A 77 0.45 8.06 -12.48
C SER A 77 1.99 8.14 -12.37
N ARG A 78 2.53 8.18 -11.15
CA ARG A 78 3.98 8.16 -10.90
C ARG A 78 4.62 6.84 -11.35
N MET A 79 3.95 5.71 -11.08
CA MET A 79 4.40 4.38 -11.49
C MET A 79 4.52 4.23 -13.01
N LYS A 80 3.57 4.77 -13.77
CA LYS A 80 3.61 4.74 -15.25
C LYS A 80 4.81 5.48 -15.84
N GLY A 81 5.29 6.54 -15.18
CA GLY A 81 6.49 7.27 -15.62
C GLY A 81 7.81 6.58 -15.29
N ARG A 82 7.79 5.49 -14.50
CA ARG A 82 8.99 4.71 -14.12
C ARG A 82 9.19 3.45 -14.97
N ARG A 83 8.25 3.16 -15.89
CA ARG A 83 8.30 2.03 -16.83
C ARG A 83 9.00 2.44 -18.12
#